data_AF-A0A8C0U2B8-F1
#
_entry.id   AF-A0A8C0U2B8-F1
#
_cell.length_a   1.000
_cell.length_b   1.000
_cell.length_c   1.000
_cell.angle_alpha   90.00
_cell.angle_beta   90.00
_cell.angle_gamma   90.00
#
_symmetry.space_group_name_H-M   'P 1'
#
loop_
_entity.id
_entity.type
_entity.pdbx_description
1 polymer ?
#
loop_
_entity_poly.entity_id
_entity_poly.type
_entity_poly.pdbx_seq_one_letter_code
_entity_poly.pdbx_strand_id
1 'polypeptide(L)'
;MALSRVRLFQPHGERTRLLPQVIPGPPILSHGSPNPCTPCPPTPGSSQNPGVWTPNPLKLSPFSCCMRYLAFFWNLLFLLLGLLTLAVGVWGLLAKSPLSEGGRGVPLGSDPMLLFVLVGLGASAVSLAGCLGAFRASPCLLRFFLGAVLAFGGLQVLGGLLLLLARRQLRDALQDLLLLCLLRYQEDPDLQFLVDEVQRSLQCCGLESYHDWESNP
;
A
#
# COMPACT_ATOMS: atom_id res chain seq x y z
N MET A 1 -34.53 -55.34 -40.58
CA MET A 1 -33.81 -54.56 -41.61
C MET A 1 -34.84 -53.80 -42.43
N ALA A 2 -34.95 -52.49 -42.20
CA ALA A 2 -35.83 -51.60 -42.96
C ALA A 2 -34.96 -50.68 -43.81
N LEU A 3 -35.21 -50.61 -45.11
CA LEU A 3 -34.56 -49.66 -46.02
C LEU A 3 -35.53 -49.16 -47.09
N SER A 4 -35.83 -47.85 -46.99
CA SER A 4 -35.89 -46.84 -48.05
C SER A 4 -37.10 -46.74 -48.99
N ARG A 5 -37.83 -45.61 -48.90
CA ARG A 5 -37.85 -44.42 -49.83
C ARG A 5 -38.87 -44.62 -50.99
N VAL A 6 -39.74 -43.69 -51.41
CA VAL A 6 -39.78 -42.22 -51.50
C VAL A 6 -41.26 -41.79 -51.54
N ARG A 7 -41.66 -40.68 -50.92
CA ARG A 7 -42.74 -39.82 -51.44
C ARG A 7 -42.31 -38.36 -51.34
N LEU A 8 -42.26 -37.72 -52.50
CA LEU A 8 -42.11 -36.28 -52.70
C LEU A 8 -43.50 -35.72 -53.03
N PHE A 9 -44.01 -34.80 -52.20
CA PHE A 9 -44.73 -33.60 -52.64
C PHE A 9 -45.02 -32.70 -51.41
N GLN A 10 -44.39 -31.52 -51.37
CA GLN A 10 -44.66 -30.36 -50.49
C GLN A 10 -45.85 -29.58 -51.11
N PRO A 11 -46.62 -28.65 -50.46
CA PRO A 11 -46.16 -27.69 -49.44
C PRO A 11 -47.18 -27.16 -48.38
N HIS A 12 -46.69 -26.65 -47.24
CA HIS A 12 -47.09 -25.35 -46.64
C HIS A 12 -46.40 -25.13 -45.29
N GLY A 13 -45.87 -23.93 -45.04
CA GLY A 13 -45.57 -23.43 -43.69
C GLY A 13 -44.11 -23.08 -43.42
N GLU A 14 -43.58 -22.14 -44.19
CA GLU A 14 -42.28 -21.51 -43.99
C GLU A 14 -42.23 -20.80 -42.62
N ARG A 15 -41.46 -21.34 -41.67
CA ARG A 15 -41.16 -20.68 -40.39
C ARG A 15 -39.97 -19.74 -40.61
N THR A 16 -40.24 -18.58 -41.22
CA THR A 16 -39.27 -17.49 -41.40
C THR A 16 -38.83 -16.98 -40.03
N ARG A 17 -37.59 -17.29 -39.64
CA ARG A 17 -36.92 -16.61 -38.52
C ARG A 17 -36.65 -15.16 -38.94
N LEU A 18 -37.53 -14.26 -38.53
CA LEU A 18 -37.26 -12.83 -38.61
C LEU A 18 -36.22 -12.46 -37.54
N LEU A 19 -35.00 -12.19 -38.00
CA LEU A 19 -33.96 -11.44 -37.28
C LEU A 19 -34.51 -10.06 -36.88
N PRO A 20 -34.28 -9.56 -35.65
CA PRO A 20 -34.55 -8.16 -35.34
C PRO A 20 -33.58 -7.28 -36.13
N GLN A 21 -34.13 -6.37 -36.91
CA GLN A 21 -33.40 -5.34 -37.65
C GLN A 21 -32.55 -4.48 -36.69
N VAL A 22 -31.25 -4.39 -36.97
CA VAL A 22 -30.32 -3.46 -36.32
C VAL A 22 -30.58 -2.07 -36.90
N ILE A 23 -31.14 -1.17 -36.09
CA ILE A 23 -31.26 0.25 -36.42
C ILE A 23 -29.89 0.90 -36.23
N PRO A 24 -29.34 1.68 -37.19
CA PRO A 24 -28.11 2.43 -36.97
C PRO A 24 -28.38 3.54 -35.95
N GLY A 25 -27.76 3.45 -34.77
CA GLY A 25 -27.77 4.52 -33.78
C GLY A 25 -26.94 5.73 -34.23
N PRO A 26 -27.21 6.94 -33.71
CA PRO A 26 -26.44 8.14 -34.02
C PRO A 26 -24.99 8.02 -33.53
N PRO A 27 -24.05 8.81 -34.08
CA PRO A 27 -22.63 8.66 -33.79
C PRO A 27 -22.34 8.86 -32.30
N ILE A 28 -21.60 7.92 -31.71
CA ILE A 28 -21.07 8.01 -30.35
C ILE A 28 -20.11 9.19 -30.32
N LEU A 29 -20.60 10.33 -29.86
CA LEU A 29 -19.79 11.48 -29.50
C LEU A 29 -18.85 11.01 -28.37
N SER A 30 -17.54 11.09 -28.62
CA SER A 30 -16.49 10.82 -27.65
C SER A 30 -16.59 11.78 -26.46
N HIS A 31 -17.46 11.48 -25.50
CA HIS A 31 -17.41 12.12 -24.19
C HIS A 31 -16.56 11.28 -23.26
N GLY A 32 -15.46 11.89 -22.82
CA GLY A 32 -14.52 11.32 -21.88
C GLY A 32 -15.23 10.74 -20.66
N SER A 33 -14.59 9.71 -20.09
CA SER A 33 -14.96 9.04 -18.84
C SER A 33 -15.65 10.01 -17.86
N PRO A 34 -16.94 9.84 -17.55
CA PRO A 34 -17.58 10.70 -16.56
C PRO A 34 -16.91 10.45 -15.22
N ASN A 35 -16.35 11.49 -14.62
CA ASN A 35 -15.80 11.43 -13.28
C ASN A 35 -16.86 10.80 -12.36
N PRO A 36 -16.54 9.69 -11.65
CA PRO A 36 -17.53 8.92 -10.88
C PRO A 36 -18.18 9.69 -9.71
N CYS A 37 -17.76 10.95 -9.50
CA CYS A 37 -18.21 11.82 -8.42
C CYS A 37 -19.13 12.95 -8.88
N THR A 38 -19.49 13.01 -10.16
CA THR A 38 -20.39 14.06 -10.67
C THR A 38 -21.84 13.66 -10.39
N PRO A 39 -22.61 14.41 -9.59
CA PRO A 39 -24.04 14.14 -9.41
C PRO A 39 -24.76 14.33 -10.75
N CYS A 40 -25.52 13.33 -11.20
CA CYS A 40 -26.39 13.52 -12.37
C CYS A 40 -27.49 14.55 -12.03
N PRO A 41 -27.82 15.47 -12.95
CA PRO A 41 -28.98 16.34 -12.78
C PRO A 41 -30.27 15.49 -12.72
N PRO A 42 -31.27 15.89 -11.91
CA PRO A 42 -32.53 15.15 -11.82
C PRO A 42 -33.26 15.20 -13.18
N THR A 43 -33.56 14.04 -13.74
CA THR A 43 -34.41 13.91 -14.93
C THR A 43 -35.85 14.28 -14.57
N PRO A 44 -36.51 15.21 -15.27
CA PRO A 44 -37.92 15.49 -15.04
C PRO A 44 -38.77 14.39 -15.70
N GLY A 45 -39.42 13.58 -14.86
CA GLY A 45 -40.53 12.70 -15.22
C GLY A 45 -40.17 11.41 -15.96
N SER A 46 -40.18 10.28 -15.25
CA SER A 46 -40.35 8.96 -15.87
C SER A 46 -41.60 8.28 -15.31
N SER A 47 -42.54 8.00 -16.21
CA SER A 47 -43.70 7.13 -15.96
C SER A 47 -43.16 5.72 -15.70
N GLN A 48 -43.47 5.16 -14.52
CA GLN A 48 -43.00 3.83 -14.12
C GLN A 48 -43.75 2.75 -14.92
N ASN A 49 -43.04 2.05 -15.82
CA ASN A 49 -43.54 0.80 -16.41
C ASN A 49 -43.27 -0.37 -15.43
N PRO A 50 -44.28 -1.16 -15.03
CA PRO A 50 -44.19 -2.14 -13.94
C PRO A 50 -43.56 -3.48 -14.34
N GLY A 51 -42.43 -3.47 -15.07
CA GLY A 51 -41.77 -4.69 -15.53
C GLY A 51 -40.25 -4.61 -15.72
N VAL A 52 -39.63 -3.46 -15.44
CA VAL A 52 -38.18 -3.28 -15.62
C VAL A 52 -37.53 -3.05 -14.25
N TRP A 53 -36.80 -4.05 -13.75
CA TRP A 53 -35.90 -3.87 -12.61
C TRP A 53 -34.67 -3.09 -13.08
N THR A 54 -34.74 -1.77 -13.06
CA THR A 54 -33.53 -0.93 -13.14
C THR A 54 -32.86 -0.98 -11.76
N PRO A 55 -31.60 -1.46 -11.62
CA PRO A 55 -30.89 -1.30 -10.35
C PRO A 55 -30.78 0.19 -10.06
N ASN A 56 -31.26 0.60 -8.88
CA ASN A 56 -31.17 1.99 -8.45
C ASN A 56 -29.70 2.44 -8.55
N PRO A 57 -29.37 3.55 -9.24
CA PRO A 57 -28.02 4.06 -9.21
C PRO A 57 -27.69 4.37 -7.76
N LEU A 58 -26.66 3.69 -7.22
CA LEU A 58 -26.20 3.91 -5.85
C LEU A 58 -25.90 5.41 -5.69
N LYS A 59 -26.75 6.13 -4.95
CA LYS A 59 -26.46 7.51 -4.53
C LYS A 59 -25.28 7.46 -3.58
N LEU A 60 -24.06 7.59 -4.11
CA LEU A 60 -22.86 7.76 -3.29
C LEU A 60 -22.99 9.09 -2.56
N SER A 61 -23.08 9.05 -1.22
CA SER A 61 -23.16 10.25 -0.39
C SER A 61 -21.92 11.12 -0.60
N PRO A 62 -21.98 12.46 -0.45
CA PRO A 62 -20.81 13.33 -0.61
C PRO A 62 -19.62 12.92 0.29
N PHE A 63 -19.91 12.29 1.44
CA PHE A 63 -18.91 11.68 2.32
C PHE A 63 -18.01 10.65 1.62
N SER A 64 -18.57 9.82 0.74
CA SER A 64 -17.82 8.81 -0.01
C SER A 64 -16.84 9.41 -1.02
N CYS A 65 -17.16 10.58 -1.56
CA CYS A 65 -16.31 11.32 -2.50
C CYS A 65 -15.06 11.83 -1.76
N CYS A 66 -15.26 12.52 -0.64
CA CYS A 66 -14.16 12.98 0.23
C CYS A 66 -13.26 11.82 0.67
N MET A 67 -13.84 10.70 1.11
CA MET A 67 -13.07 9.53 1.55
C MET A 67 -12.20 8.94 0.42
N ARG A 68 -12.67 8.94 -0.83
CA ARG A 68 -11.90 8.45 -1.98
C ARG A 68 -10.72 9.37 -2.31
N TYR A 69 -10.94 10.68 -2.32
CA TYR A 69 -9.86 11.65 -2.56
C TYR A 69 -8.82 11.63 -1.43
N LEU A 70 -9.28 11.53 -0.18
CA LEU A 70 -8.41 11.43 0.98
C LEU A 70 -7.59 10.13 0.95
N ALA A 71 -8.21 8.99 0.61
CA ALA A 71 -7.49 7.74 0.42
C ALA A 71 -6.44 7.84 -0.70
N PHE A 72 -6.77 8.45 -1.84
CA PHE A 72 -5.81 8.66 -2.93
C PHE A 72 -4.63 9.53 -2.50
N PHE A 73 -4.90 10.65 -1.81
CA PHE A 73 -3.87 11.54 -1.29
C PHE A 73 -2.93 10.84 -0.30
N TRP A 74 -3.48 10.10 0.67
CA TRP A 74 -2.67 9.34 1.63
C TRP A 74 -1.84 8.24 0.94
N ASN A 75 -2.40 7.52 -0.04
CA ASN A 75 -1.63 6.53 -0.81
C ASN A 75 -0.48 7.18 -1.59
N LEU A 76 -0.68 8.36 -2.18
CA LEU A 76 0.39 9.09 -2.86
C LEU A 76 1.48 9.53 -1.89
N LEU A 77 1.10 10.03 -0.71
CA LEU A 77 2.04 10.41 0.33
C LEU A 77 2.86 9.20 0.79
N PHE A 78 2.22 8.07 1.10
CA PHE A 78 2.93 6.84 1.49
C PHE A 78 3.83 6.30 0.39
N LEU A 79 3.46 6.46 -0.89
CA LEU A 79 4.34 6.13 -2.01
C LEU A 79 5.60 6.98 -2.01
N LEU A 80 5.47 8.30 -1.84
CA LEU A 80 6.61 9.22 -1.81
C LEU A 80 7.55 8.92 -0.64
N LEU A 81 7.00 8.72 0.57
CA LEU A 81 7.80 8.32 1.73
C LEU A 81 8.45 6.93 1.54
N GLY A 82 7.72 5.97 0.94
CA GLY A 82 8.24 4.65 0.63
C GLY A 82 9.43 4.69 -0.34
N LEU A 83 9.33 5.52 -1.38
CA LEU A 83 10.42 5.69 -2.34
C LEU A 83 11.62 6.42 -1.72
N LEU A 84 11.37 7.42 -0.87
CA LEU A 84 12.44 8.12 -0.15
C LEU A 84 13.19 7.17 0.80
N THR A 85 12.46 6.39 1.60
CA THR A 85 13.05 5.40 2.52
C THR A 85 13.80 4.31 1.76
N LEU A 86 13.27 3.84 0.63
CA LEU A 86 13.98 2.91 -0.26
C LEU A 86 15.26 3.52 -0.81
N ALA A 87 15.21 4.77 -1.28
CA ALA A 87 16.39 5.48 -1.81
C ALA A 87 17.48 5.64 -0.74
N VAL A 88 17.11 6.02 0.48
CA VAL A 88 18.05 6.12 1.62
C VAL A 88 18.65 4.75 1.95
N GLY A 89 17.85 3.68 2.00
CA GLY A 89 18.35 2.34 2.27
C GLY A 89 19.32 1.84 1.19
N VAL A 90 18.98 2.03 -0.09
CA VAL A 90 19.87 1.68 -1.21
C VAL A 90 21.14 2.51 -1.19
N TRP A 91 21.04 3.82 -0.95
CA TRP A 91 22.21 4.69 -0.79
C TRP A 91 23.12 4.22 0.34
N GLY A 92 22.55 3.87 1.50
CA GLY A 92 23.31 3.36 2.64
C GLY A 92 24.03 2.04 2.35
N LEU A 93 23.39 1.11 1.64
CA LEU A 93 24.04 -0.14 1.22
C LEU A 93 25.17 0.08 0.20
N LEU A 94 24.96 1.02 -0.73
CA LEU A 94 25.98 1.39 -1.72
C LEU A 94 27.17 2.10 -1.08
N ALA A 95 26.92 2.98 -0.09
CA ALA A 95 27.98 3.62 0.68
C ALA A 95 28.80 2.62 1.51
N LYS A 96 28.24 1.44 1.81
CA LYS A 96 28.85 0.42 2.68
C LYS A 96 29.68 -0.64 1.94
N SER A 97 29.78 -0.66 0.60
CA SER A 97 30.56 -1.69 -0.14
C SER A 97 31.46 -1.11 -1.25
N PRO A 98 32.75 -1.54 -1.38
CA PRO A 98 33.25 -2.93 -1.24
C PRO A 98 34.40 -3.19 -0.22
N LEU A 99 34.58 -2.40 0.84
CA LEU A 99 35.73 -2.57 1.77
C LEU A 99 35.59 -3.65 2.87
N SER A 100 34.49 -4.41 2.91
CA SER A 100 34.26 -5.48 3.89
C SER A 100 34.05 -6.85 3.22
N GLU A 101 34.86 -7.19 2.23
CA GLU A 101 35.06 -8.59 1.78
C GLU A 101 35.82 -9.42 2.83
N GLY A 102 35.32 -9.45 4.07
CA GLY A 102 36.05 -10.07 5.18
C GLY A 102 35.27 -10.15 6.48
N GLY A 103 33.97 -10.42 6.42
CA GLY A 103 33.09 -10.41 7.61
C GLY A 103 32.08 -11.54 7.60
N ARG A 104 32.55 -12.75 7.35
CA ARG A 104 31.79 -14.01 7.43
C ARG A 104 31.21 -14.16 8.84
N GLY A 105 29.98 -13.71 9.09
CA GLY A 105 29.27 -14.05 10.34
C GLY A 105 28.20 -13.08 10.85
N VAL A 106 28.01 -11.89 10.30
CA VAL A 106 26.91 -11.02 10.74
C VAL A 106 25.63 -11.45 10.00
N PRO A 107 24.57 -11.91 10.69
CA PRO A 107 23.33 -12.30 10.01
C PRO A 107 22.82 -11.09 9.23
N LEU A 108 22.54 -11.27 7.93
CA LEU A 108 22.07 -10.23 7.02
C LEU A 108 20.92 -9.39 7.61
N GLY A 109 20.15 -9.93 8.55
CA GLY A 109 19.07 -9.23 9.26
C GLY A 109 19.48 -8.17 10.29
N SER A 110 20.78 -7.91 10.52
CA SER A 110 21.25 -6.93 11.52
C SER A 110 21.80 -5.63 10.93
N ASP A 111 21.82 -5.48 9.60
CA ASP A 111 22.14 -4.19 8.97
C ASP A 111 20.88 -3.30 8.92
N PRO A 112 20.87 -2.13 9.60
CA PRO A 112 19.73 -1.23 9.58
C PRO A 112 19.37 -0.78 8.16
N MET A 113 20.33 -0.67 7.24
CA MET A 113 20.09 -0.23 5.86
C MET A 113 19.28 -1.25 5.07
N LEU A 114 19.49 -2.55 5.31
CA LEU A 114 18.68 -3.61 4.69
C LEU A 114 17.21 -3.52 5.14
N LEU A 115 17.00 -3.18 6.42
CA LEU A 115 15.66 -2.95 6.97
C LEU A 115 14.95 -1.77 6.27
N PHE A 116 15.65 -0.66 6.05
CA PHE A 116 15.13 0.49 5.29
C PHE A 116 14.73 0.09 3.86
N VAL A 117 15.53 -0.72 3.18
CA VAL A 117 15.21 -1.23 1.83
C VAL A 117 13.96 -2.10 1.85
N LEU A 118 13.87 -3.06 2.77
CA LEU A 118 12.73 -3.99 2.83
C LEU A 118 11.42 -3.26 3.14
N VAL A 119 11.44 -2.35 4.13
CA VAL A 119 10.29 -1.53 4.52
C VAL A 119 9.91 -0.57 3.40
N GLY A 120 10.89 0.14 2.80
CA GLY A 120 10.65 1.08 1.72
C GLY A 120 10.08 0.41 0.47
N LEU A 121 10.60 -0.77 0.09
CA LEU A 121 10.08 -1.56 -1.02
C LEU A 121 8.65 -2.03 -0.77
N GLY A 122 8.38 -2.59 0.42
CA GLY A 122 7.04 -3.05 0.80
C GLY A 122 6.03 -1.91 0.82
N ALA A 123 6.36 -0.79 1.47
CA ALA A 123 5.52 0.40 1.54
C ALA A 123 5.23 1.00 0.16
N SER A 124 6.26 1.10 -0.69
CA SER A 124 6.11 1.57 -2.08
C SER A 124 5.21 0.65 -2.90
N ALA A 125 5.39 -0.67 -2.80
CA ALA A 125 4.58 -1.64 -3.54
C ALA A 125 3.10 -1.61 -3.13
N VAL A 126 2.81 -1.57 -1.83
CA VAL A 126 1.43 -1.46 -1.31
C VAL A 126 0.78 -0.15 -1.75
N SER A 127 1.53 0.97 -1.69
CA SER A 127 1.04 2.28 -2.08
C SER A 127 0.81 2.38 -3.60
N LEU A 128 1.69 1.80 -4.41
CA LEU A 128 1.50 1.67 -5.87
C LEU A 128 0.25 0.85 -6.17
N ALA A 129 0.02 -0.26 -5.47
CA ALA A 129 -1.20 -1.05 -5.65
C ALA A 129 -2.46 -0.26 -5.26
N GLY A 130 -2.40 0.58 -4.22
CA GLY A 130 -3.48 1.51 -3.84
C GLY A 130 -3.77 2.54 -4.93
N CYS A 131 -2.74 3.21 -5.44
CA CYS A 131 -2.87 4.16 -6.56
C CYS A 131 -3.40 3.49 -7.84
N LEU A 132 -2.82 2.35 -8.23
CA LEU A 132 -3.24 1.58 -9.40
C LEU A 132 -4.64 0.99 -9.25
N GLY A 133 -5.07 0.61 -8.04
CA GLY A 133 -6.43 0.15 -7.74
C GLY A 133 -7.46 1.27 -7.75
N ALA A 134 -7.05 2.52 -7.54
CA ALA A 134 -7.92 3.68 -7.75
C ALA A 134 -8.10 4.00 -9.25
N PHE A 135 -7.04 3.82 -10.06
CA PHE A 135 -7.08 4.06 -11.51
C PHE A 135 -7.69 2.90 -12.31
N ARG A 136 -7.36 1.65 -11.95
CA ARG A 136 -7.96 0.45 -12.54
C ARG A 136 -9.10 0.00 -11.66
N ALA A 137 -10.30 -0.08 -12.22
CA ALA A 137 -11.46 -0.71 -11.58
C ALA A 137 -11.30 -2.25 -11.42
N SER A 138 -10.09 -2.74 -11.13
CA SER A 138 -9.80 -4.16 -10.94
C SER A 138 -10.09 -4.55 -9.49
N PRO A 139 -11.06 -5.46 -9.25
CA PRO A 139 -11.43 -5.87 -7.89
C PRO A 139 -10.30 -6.62 -7.17
N CYS A 140 -9.34 -7.20 -7.91
CA CYS A 140 -8.20 -7.91 -7.35
C CYS A 140 -7.21 -6.98 -6.63
N LEU A 141 -6.80 -5.86 -7.26
CA LEU A 141 -5.88 -4.90 -6.63
C LEU A 141 -6.51 -4.26 -5.39
N LEU A 142 -7.81 -3.94 -5.45
CA LEU A 142 -8.51 -3.35 -4.32
C LEU A 142 -8.58 -4.31 -3.11
N ARG A 143 -8.81 -5.61 -3.35
CA ARG A 143 -8.78 -6.64 -2.30
C ARG A 143 -7.38 -6.82 -1.71
N PHE A 144 -6.35 -6.82 -2.55
CA PHE A 144 -4.96 -6.88 -2.09
C PHE A 144 -4.61 -5.67 -1.22
N PHE A 145 -4.94 -4.46 -1.67
CA PHE A 145 -4.73 -3.22 -0.92
C PHE A 145 -5.42 -3.27 0.44
N LEU A 146 -6.71 -3.62 0.48
CA LEU A 146 -7.46 -3.72 1.73
C LEU A 146 -6.86 -4.79 2.67
N GLY A 147 -6.51 -5.96 2.14
CA GLY A 147 -5.86 -7.03 2.90
C GLY A 147 -4.51 -6.59 3.46
N ALA A 148 -3.69 -5.90 2.68
CA ALA A 148 -2.40 -5.37 3.10
C ALA A 148 -2.55 -4.33 4.23
N VAL A 149 -3.51 -3.40 4.12
CA VAL A 149 -3.79 -2.41 5.16
C VAL A 149 -4.26 -3.08 6.45
N LEU A 150 -5.16 -4.07 6.36
CA LEU A 150 -5.63 -4.81 7.54
C LEU A 150 -4.50 -5.61 8.19
N ALA A 151 -3.65 -6.27 7.40
CA ALA A 151 -2.50 -7.01 7.91
C ALA A 151 -1.50 -6.07 8.62
N PHE A 152 -1.18 -4.92 8.02
CA PHE A 152 -0.29 -3.93 8.62
C PHE A 152 -0.87 -3.34 9.90
N GLY A 153 -2.16 -2.99 9.90
CA GLY A 153 -2.87 -2.51 11.09
C GLY A 153 -2.87 -3.55 12.22
N GLY A 154 -3.13 -4.82 11.90
CA GLY A 154 -3.08 -5.92 12.85
C GLY A 154 -1.67 -6.12 13.43
N LEU A 155 -0.64 -6.06 12.58
CA LEU A 155 0.76 -6.16 13.00
C LEU A 155 1.16 -4.98 13.90
N GLN A 156 0.69 -3.76 13.62
CA GLN A 156 0.95 -2.59 14.44
C GLN A 156 0.32 -2.70 15.83
N VAL A 157 -0.92 -3.21 15.91
CA VAL A 157 -1.61 -3.45 17.19
C VAL A 157 -0.90 -4.55 17.98
N LEU A 158 -0.54 -5.66 17.33
CA LEU A 158 0.18 -6.75 17.97
C LEU A 158 1.57 -6.31 18.43
N GLY A 159 2.33 -5.63 17.58
CA GLY A 159 3.64 -5.07 17.91
C GLY A 159 3.55 -4.05 19.03
N GLY A 160 2.52 -3.19 19.01
CA GLY A 160 2.22 -2.27 20.11
C GLY A 160 1.98 -3.01 21.42
N LEU A 161 1.13 -4.04 21.42
CA LEU A 161 0.87 -4.85 22.61
C LEU A 161 2.13 -5.58 23.11
N LEU A 162 2.90 -6.19 22.22
CA LEU A 162 4.17 -6.84 22.56
C LEU A 162 5.16 -5.83 23.13
N LEU A 163 5.25 -4.63 22.56
CA LEU A 163 6.06 -3.53 23.08
C LEU A 163 5.60 -3.15 24.49
N LEU A 164 4.29 -3.05 24.75
CA LEU A 164 3.74 -2.78 26.10
C LEU A 164 4.16 -3.84 27.12
N LEU A 165 4.09 -5.11 26.73
CA LEU A 165 4.45 -6.25 27.59
C LEU A 165 5.97 -6.33 27.83
N ALA A 166 6.77 -6.03 26.80
CA ALA A 166 8.23 -6.09 26.84
C ALA A 166 8.89 -4.76 27.26
N ARG A 167 8.14 -3.75 27.72
CA ARG A 167 8.67 -2.41 28.05
C ARG A 167 9.88 -2.42 28.98
N ARG A 168 9.89 -3.31 29.98
CA ARG A 168 10.99 -3.42 30.94
C ARG A 168 12.24 -3.99 30.26
N GLN A 169 12.11 -5.14 29.62
CA GLN A 169 13.20 -5.78 28.88
C GLN A 169 13.78 -4.86 27.80
N LEU A 170 12.93 -4.11 27.09
CA LEU A 170 13.40 -3.14 26.11
C LEU A 170 14.16 -1.97 26.76
N ARG A 171 13.72 -1.49 27.93
CA ARG A 171 14.45 -0.44 28.67
C ARG A 171 15.82 -0.93 29.08
N ASP A 172 15.90 -2.12 29.66
CA ASP A 172 17.17 -2.69 30.14
C ASP A 172 18.12 -2.91 28.95
N ALA A 173 17.63 -3.49 27.85
CA ALA A 173 18.42 -3.68 26.63
C ALA A 173 18.87 -2.36 25.99
N LEU A 174 18.04 -1.31 26.04
CA LEU A 174 18.43 0.03 25.57
C LEU A 174 19.50 0.65 26.46
N GLN A 175 19.39 0.50 27.78
CA GLN A 175 20.41 0.97 28.73
C GLN A 175 21.76 0.29 28.47
N ASP A 176 21.76 -1.03 28.29
CA ASP A 176 22.98 -1.79 27.96
C ASP A 176 23.60 -1.32 26.63
N LEU A 177 22.76 -1.08 25.61
CA LEU A 177 23.21 -0.59 24.31
C LEU A 177 23.79 0.83 24.41
N LEU A 178 23.14 1.73 25.14
CA LEU A 178 23.59 3.10 25.35
C LEU A 178 24.90 3.14 26.14
N LEU A 179 25.05 2.29 27.15
CA LEU A 179 26.30 2.15 27.90
C LEU A 179 27.43 1.66 26.99
N LEU A 180 27.17 0.68 26.14
CA LEU A 180 28.14 0.21 25.14
C LEU A 180 28.53 1.32 24.16
N CYS A 181 27.57 2.13 23.71
CA CYS A 181 27.85 3.31 22.89
C CYS A 181 28.73 4.33 23.62
N LEU A 182 28.52 4.55 24.92
CA LEU A 182 29.36 5.45 25.72
C LEU A 182 30.80 4.93 25.83
N LEU A 183 30.98 3.64 26.11
CA LEU A 183 32.30 3.01 26.19
C LEU A 183 33.06 2.99 24.85
N ARG A 184 32.32 2.90 23.73
CA ARG A 184 32.88 2.90 22.37
C ARG A 184 33.08 4.30 21.80
N TYR A 185 32.70 5.34 22.54
CA TYR A 185 32.69 6.72 22.08
C TYR A 185 34.02 7.16 21.43
N GLN A 186 35.17 6.79 22.02
CA GLN A 186 36.50 7.18 21.50
C GLN A 186 36.85 6.54 20.15
N GLU A 187 36.19 5.46 19.76
CA GLU A 187 36.66 4.60 18.67
C GLU A 187 36.07 4.96 17.30
N ASP A 188 34.90 5.60 17.28
CA ASP A 188 34.16 5.91 16.06
C ASP A 188 33.81 7.41 16.01
N PRO A 189 34.39 8.21 15.10
CA PRO A 189 34.13 9.67 15.04
C PRO A 189 32.66 10.00 14.74
N ASP A 190 31.96 9.13 14.02
CA ASP A 190 30.52 9.26 13.76
C ASP A 190 29.70 9.06 15.05
N LEU A 191 30.14 8.16 15.93
CA LEU A 191 29.51 7.94 17.23
C LEU A 191 29.75 9.13 18.16
N GLN A 192 30.94 9.73 18.11
CA GLN A 192 31.25 10.94 18.87
C GLN A 192 30.29 12.06 18.54
N PHE A 193 30.18 12.37 17.24
CA PHE A 193 29.27 13.40 16.75
C PHE A 193 27.81 13.13 17.17
N LEU A 194 27.35 11.88 17.02
CA LEU A 194 25.98 11.50 17.37
C LEU A 194 25.69 11.66 18.86
N VAL A 195 26.57 11.15 19.74
CA VAL A 195 26.40 11.22 21.20
C VAL A 195 26.44 12.68 21.67
N ASP A 196 27.39 13.47 21.16
CA ASP A 196 27.49 14.90 21.45
C ASP A 196 26.21 15.67 21.07
N GLU A 197 25.68 15.41 19.87
CA GLU A 197 24.47 16.07 19.38
C GLU A 197 23.25 15.69 20.22
N VAL A 198 23.10 14.41 20.57
CA VAL A 198 22.02 13.94 21.45
C VAL A 198 22.12 14.58 22.83
N GLN A 199 23.31 14.61 23.44
CA GLN A 199 23.53 15.21 24.76
C GLN A 199 23.27 16.72 24.77
N ARG A 200 23.71 17.45 23.73
CA ARG A 200 23.41 18.89 23.58
C ARG A 200 21.92 19.15 23.37
N SER A 201 21.27 18.37 22.51
CA SER A 201 19.84 18.52 22.19
C SER A 201 18.93 18.23 23.39
N LEU A 202 19.28 17.21 24.18
CA LEU A 202 18.53 16.81 25.37
C LEU A 202 19.01 17.47 26.67
N GLN A 203 20.09 18.26 26.61
CA GLN A 203 20.73 18.90 27.76
C GLN A 203 21.06 17.91 28.89
N CYS A 204 21.54 16.71 28.53
CA CYS A 204 21.94 15.66 29.45
C CYS A 204 23.42 15.30 29.31
N CYS A 205 23.97 14.55 30.27
CA CYS A 205 25.36 14.09 30.23
C CYS A 205 25.45 12.69 30.85
N GLY A 206 25.95 11.72 30.07
CA GLY A 206 25.95 10.31 30.46
C GLY A 206 24.60 9.62 30.24
N LEU A 207 24.47 8.39 30.74
CA LEU A 207 23.25 7.59 30.67
C LEU A 207 22.34 7.87 31.88
N GLU A 208 22.90 7.74 33.09
CA GLU A 208 22.24 8.10 34.35
C GLU A 208 22.91 9.30 35.02
N SER A 209 24.22 9.48 34.86
CA SER A 209 24.99 10.55 35.50
C SER A 209 26.24 10.90 34.71
N TYR A 210 26.82 12.07 34.98
CA TYR A 210 28.10 12.46 34.38
C TYR A 210 29.25 11.48 34.74
N HIS A 211 29.13 10.76 35.86
CA HIS A 211 30.11 9.76 36.30
C HIS A 211 30.24 8.57 35.32
N ASP A 212 29.26 8.34 34.42
CA ASP A 212 29.33 7.28 33.42
C ASP A 212 30.53 7.46 32.46
N TRP A 213 31.07 8.67 32.37
CA TRP A 213 32.27 8.99 31.59
C TRP A 213 33.57 8.61 32.28
N GLU A 214 33.58 8.36 33.59
CA GLU A 214 34.79 7.97 34.32
C GLU A 214 35.30 6.57 33.94
N SER A 215 34.42 5.73 33.40
CA SER A 215 34.77 4.40 32.89
C SER A 215 35.41 4.41 31.50
N ASN A 216 35.47 5.57 30.83
CA ASN A 216 36.08 5.68 29.51
C ASN A 216 37.61 5.91 29.64
N PRO A 217 38.46 5.13 28.94
CA PRO A 217 39.92 5.23 29.02
C PRO A 217 40.50 6.50 28.37
#